data_AF-A0A7S0CGX6-F1
#
_entry.id   AF-A0A7S0CGX6-F1
#
_cell.length_a   1.000
_cell.length_b   1.000
_cell.length_c   1.000
_cell.angle_alpha   90.00
_cell.angle_beta   90.00
_cell.angle_gamma   90.00
#
_symmetry.space_group_name_H-M   'P 1'
#
loop_
_entity.id
_entity.type
_entity.pdbx_description
1 polymer ?
#
loop_
_entity_poly.entity_id
_entity_poly.type
_entity_poly.pdbx_seq_one_letter_code
_entity_poly.pdbx_strand_id
1 'polypeptide(L)'
;TAFRGHVDDARGMKEIEALLEKGFIPLAGNFGIDGVIGSVFNYNDKLPGKLAWVVGTYDPVVAGTTTPLTILDLEKSSDESGDLQLMRALVSRTSAPDVHFEPFPEASVIDFSEEALRSMNGRWGGKGRLTLIGDAAHAFPAADGQGGSQAFEDAIVLTRLLEQGPKTTIDKVLEEFEVSRMERVTKIHADQTQRFANASKGKMVPWPQDFMSWVFKGV
;
A
#
# COMPACT_ATOMS: atom_id res chain seq x y z
N THR A 1 -13.88 1.73 -2.39
CA THR A 1 -13.50 3.16 -2.52
C THR A 1 -12.54 3.53 -1.41
N ALA A 2 -11.57 4.41 -1.65
CA ALA A 2 -10.66 4.88 -0.62
C ALA A 2 -10.82 6.39 -0.38
N PHE A 3 -10.74 6.78 0.89
CA PHE A 3 -10.77 8.16 1.34
C PHE A 3 -9.52 8.46 2.14
N ARG A 4 -8.96 9.65 2.00
CA ARG A 4 -7.78 10.11 2.73
C ARG A 4 -8.04 11.45 3.40
N GLY A 5 -7.37 11.69 4.52
CA GLY A 5 -7.43 12.97 5.23
C GLY A 5 -6.15 13.22 6.02
N HIS A 6 -6.01 14.45 6.50
CA HIS A 6 -4.92 14.85 7.38
C HIS A 6 -5.41 15.80 8.49
N VAL A 7 -4.80 15.71 9.66
CA VAL A 7 -5.04 16.64 10.79
C VAL A 7 -3.83 17.58 10.88
N ASP A 8 -4.07 18.89 10.90
CA ASP A 8 -3.07 19.97 10.95
C ASP A 8 -3.22 20.81 12.25
N ASP A 9 -3.26 20.17 13.43
CA ASP A 9 -3.35 20.90 14.71
C ASP A 9 -2.48 20.29 15.80
N ALA A 10 -1.33 20.92 16.06
CA ALA A 10 -0.37 20.50 17.07
C ALA A 10 -0.86 20.63 18.54
N ARG A 11 -2.02 21.25 18.82
CA ARG A 11 -2.41 21.63 20.20
C ARG A 11 -3.80 21.17 20.65
N GLY A 12 -4.63 20.58 19.79
CA GLY A 12 -5.98 20.13 20.13
C GLY A 12 -6.13 18.65 20.51
N MET A 13 -5.05 17.87 20.63
CA MET A 13 -5.03 16.42 20.35
C MET A 13 -5.27 15.44 21.52
N LYS A 14 -5.87 15.83 22.66
CA LYS A 14 -5.99 14.93 23.84
C LYS A 14 -6.64 13.57 23.55
N GLU A 15 -7.61 13.49 22.64
CA GLU A 15 -8.27 12.22 22.30
C GLU A 15 -7.40 11.30 21.43
N ILE A 16 -6.41 11.84 20.73
CA ILE A 16 -5.49 11.09 19.85
C ILE A 16 -4.05 11.07 20.40
N GLU A 17 -3.83 11.66 21.57
CA GLU A 17 -2.55 11.73 22.28
C GLU A 17 -1.97 10.33 22.53
N ALA A 18 -2.84 9.36 22.83
CA ALA A 18 -2.46 7.96 22.94
C ALA A 18 -1.86 7.38 21.63
N LEU A 19 -2.19 7.89 20.45
CA LEU A 19 -1.53 7.51 19.19
C LEU A 19 -0.17 8.18 19.02
N LEU A 20 -0.08 9.43 19.45
CA LEU A 20 1.15 10.23 19.38
C LEU A 20 2.21 9.68 20.35
N GLU A 21 1.78 9.26 21.55
CA GLU A 21 2.65 8.68 22.57
C GLU A 21 3.05 7.23 22.29
N LYS A 22 2.17 6.44 21.67
CA LYS A 22 2.44 5.01 21.38
C LYS A 22 3.54 4.78 20.35
N GLY A 23 4.04 5.83 19.69
CA GLY A 23 5.21 5.74 18.81
C GLY A 23 5.01 4.70 17.71
N PHE A 24 4.32 5.11 16.64
CA PHE A 24 4.34 4.43 15.34
C PHE A 24 4.02 2.92 15.38
N ILE A 25 2.73 2.59 15.38
CA ILE A 25 2.23 1.34 14.80
C ILE A 25 1.10 1.74 13.86
N PRO A 26 1.12 1.36 12.57
CA PRO A 26 -0.05 1.55 11.73
C PRO A 26 -1.21 0.82 12.40
N LEU A 27 -2.21 1.57 12.87
CA LEU A 27 -3.50 0.99 13.21
C LEU A 27 -4.14 0.62 11.88
N ALA A 28 -3.91 -0.61 11.44
CA ALA A 28 -4.52 -1.22 10.29
C ALA A 28 -5.42 -2.36 10.78
N GLY A 29 -6.70 -2.30 10.44
CA GLY A 29 -7.67 -3.28 10.90
C GLY A 29 -9.06 -3.00 10.36
N ASN A 30 -10.01 -3.86 10.73
CA ASN A 30 -11.41 -3.70 10.32
C ASN A 30 -12.22 -2.80 11.27
N PHE A 31 -11.64 -2.33 12.38
CA PHE A 31 -12.27 -1.41 13.34
C PHE A 31 -13.67 -1.84 13.82
N GLY A 32 -13.97 -3.15 13.81
CA GLY A 32 -15.29 -3.69 14.15
C GLY A 32 -16.33 -3.63 13.02
N ILE A 33 -16.01 -3.05 11.86
CA ILE A 33 -16.92 -2.93 10.72
C ILE A 33 -16.54 -3.92 9.62
N ASP A 34 -17.42 -4.90 9.37
CA ASP A 34 -17.26 -5.82 8.24
C ASP A 34 -17.20 -5.05 6.92
N GLY A 35 -16.20 -5.36 6.09
CA GLY A 35 -16.05 -4.73 4.78
C GLY A 35 -15.33 -3.36 4.78
N VAL A 36 -14.94 -2.83 5.95
CA VAL A 36 -14.15 -1.58 6.06
C VAL A 36 -12.75 -1.90 6.53
N ILE A 37 -11.75 -1.25 5.93
CA ILE A 37 -10.38 -1.22 6.43
C ILE A 37 -10.00 0.24 6.65
N GLY A 38 -9.64 0.56 7.89
CA GLY A 38 -8.95 1.81 8.18
C GLY A 38 -7.44 1.58 8.22
N SER A 39 -6.69 2.62 7.94
CA SER A 39 -5.28 2.66 8.24
C SER A 39 -4.84 4.06 8.60
N VAL A 40 -4.24 4.22 9.77
CA VAL A 40 -3.63 5.48 10.18
C VAL A 40 -2.14 5.39 9.91
N PHE A 41 -1.59 6.34 9.15
CA PHE A 41 -0.20 6.33 8.77
C PHE A 41 0.46 7.65 9.13
N ASN A 42 1.76 7.58 9.40
CA ASN A 42 2.66 8.74 9.36
C ASN A 42 2.47 9.72 10.53
N TYR A 43 3.07 9.39 11.67
CA TYR A 43 3.65 10.40 12.54
C TYR A 43 5.07 10.72 12.02
N ASN A 44 5.29 11.92 11.47
CA ASN A 44 6.58 12.28 10.89
C ASN A 44 7.28 13.33 11.77
N ASP A 45 8.45 12.99 12.32
CA ASP A 45 9.25 13.90 13.15
C ASP A 45 9.65 15.20 12.43
N LYS A 46 9.69 15.19 11.09
CA LYS A 46 10.00 16.38 10.27
C LYS A 46 8.76 17.21 9.92
N LEU A 47 7.56 16.71 10.21
CA LEU A 47 6.29 17.42 10.06
C LEU A 47 5.47 17.30 11.37
N PRO A 48 5.96 17.89 12.47
CA PRO A 48 5.33 17.76 13.77
C PRO A 48 3.89 18.26 13.74
N GLY A 49 2.98 17.49 14.34
CA GLY A 49 1.55 17.82 14.41
C GLY A 49 0.75 17.48 13.14
N LYS A 50 1.34 16.76 12.17
CA LYS A 50 0.62 16.20 11.04
C LYS A 50 0.39 14.70 11.23
N LEU A 51 -0.86 14.27 11.01
CA LEU A 51 -1.25 12.87 10.99
C LEU A 51 -2.05 12.59 9.72
N ALA A 52 -1.69 11.55 8.97
CA ALA A 52 -2.42 11.12 7.79
C ALA A 52 -3.23 9.86 8.08
N TRP A 53 -4.35 9.69 7.40
CA TRP A 53 -5.16 8.49 7.53
C TRP A 53 -5.87 8.16 6.21
N VAL A 54 -6.20 6.88 6.06
CA VAL A 54 -6.95 6.33 4.93
C VAL A 54 -8.05 5.41 5.46
N VAL A 55 -9.25 5.49 4.89
CA VAL A 55 -10.32 4.52 5.09
C VAL A 55 -10.73 3.96 3.73
N GLY A 56 -10.71 2.64 3.60
CA GLY A 56 -11.14 1.89 2.44
C GLY A 56 -12.33 0.99 2.73
N THR A 57 -13.12 0.72 1.70
CA THR A 57 -14.20 -0.28 1.75
C THR A 57 -14.00 -1.33 0.66
N TYR A 58 -14.29 -2.58 0.97
CA TYR A 58 -14.32 -3.69 0.02
C TYR A 58 -15.54 -3.60 -0.90
N ASP A 59 -16.69 -3.19 -0.36
CA ASP A 59 -17.88 -2.97 -1.15
C ASP A 59 -17.83 -1.60 -1.85
N PRO A 60 -18.25 -1.52 -3.13
CA PRO A 60 -18.38 -0.25 -3.81
C PRO A 60 -19.36 0.64 -3.03
N VAL A 61 -18.91 1.83 -2.64
CA VAL A 61 -19.78 2.83 -2.01
C VAL A 61 -20.93 3.09 -2.96
N VAL A 62 -22.16 2.81 -2.51
CA VAL A 62 -23.37 3.05 -3.29
C VAL A 62 -23.37 4.51 -3.76
N ALA A 63 -23.64 4.73 -5.04
CA ALA A 63 -23.70 6.07 -5.59
C ALA A 63 -24.68 6.93 -4.76
N GLY A 64 -24.15 7.93 -4.04
CA GLY A 64 -24.93 8.82 -3.16
C GLY A 64 -24.57 8.76 -1.66
N THR A 65 -23.74 7.81 -1.20
CA THR A 65 -23.23 7.79 0.19
C THR A 65 -21.89 8.53 0.26
N THR A 66 -21.92 9.82 0.63
CA THR A 66 -20.87 10.77 0.23
C THR A 66 -19.92 11.23 1.33
N THR A 67 -19.63 10.44 2.39
CA THR A 67 -18.49 10.75 3.28
C THR A 67 -17.90 9.51 3.99
N PRO A 68 -16.63 9.55 4.43
CA PRO A 68 -16.07 8.52 5.32
C PRO A 68 -16.88 8.32 6.61
N LEU A 69 -17.51 9.38 7.15
CA LEU A 69 -18.40 9.28 8.31
C LEU A 69 -19.60 8.38 8.03
N THR A 70 -20.23 8.54 6.86
CA THR A 70 -21.36 7.67 6.49
C THR A 70 -20.96 6.19 6.40
N ILE A 71 -19.69 5.89 6.09
CA ILE A 71 -19.16 4.51 6.09
C ILE A 71 -18.97 4.01 7.52
N LEU A 72 -18.41 4.84 8.40
CA LEU A 72 -18.26 4.51 9.83
C LEU A 72 -19.63 4.38 10.52
N ASP A 73 -20.64 5.12 10.09
CA ASP A 73 -22.03 5.08 10.59
C ASP A 73 -22.82 3.84 10.11
N LEU A 74 -22.29 3.04 9.18
CA LEU A 74 -22.93 1.78 8.78
C LEU A 74 -22.89 0.72 9.88
N GLU A 75 -22.02 0.88 10.88
CA GLU A 75 -21.98 -0.02 12.02
C GLU A 75 -23.12 0.28 12.99
N LYS A 76 -23.96 -0.74 13.26
CA LYS A 76 -25.10 -0.66 14.20
C LYS A 76 -24.78 -1.24 15.58
N SER A 77 -23.51 -1.50 15.89
CA SER A 77 -23.16 -2.19 17.14
C SER A 77 -23.16 -1.22 18.33
N SER A 78 -23.55 -1.73 19.50
CA SER A 78 -23.66 -0.98 20.75
C SER A 78 -22.38 -0.99 21.58
N ASP A 79 -21.29 -1.57 21.05
CA ASP A 79 -20.02 -1.71 21.75
C ASP A 79 -18.90 -1.18 20.83
N GLU A 80 -18.75 0.14 20.81
CA GLU A 80 -17.72 0.78 20.00
C GLU A 80 -16.34 0.42 20.56
N SER A 81 -15.60 -0.40 19.81
CA SER A 81 -14.17 -0.60 20.08
C SER A 81 -13.45 0.75 20.16
N GLY A 82 -12.43 0.87 21.02
CA GLY A 82 -11.67 2.11 21.16
C GLY A 82 -11.06 2.61 19.84
N ASP A 83 -10.76 1.69 18.92
CA ASP A 83 -10.23 2.01 17.61
C ASP A 83 -11.29 2.66 16.69
N LEU A 84 -12.57 2.28 16.79
CA LEU A 84 -13.64 2.91 16.02
C LEU A 84 -13.94 4.33 16.51
N GLN A 85 -14.00 4.54 17.83
CA GLN A 85 -14.13 5.88 18.44
C GLN A 85 -13.01 6.80 17.97
N LEU A 86 -11.79 6.27 17.91
CA LEU A 86 -10.63 6.96 17.41
C LEU A 86 -10.74 7.33 15.92
N MET A 87 -11.17 6.39 15.06
CA MET A 87 -11.38 6.69 13.64
C MET A 87 -12.46 7.76 13.42
N ARG A 88 -13.55 7.74 14.21
CA ARG A 88 -14.55 8.81 14.19
C ARG A 88 -13.96 10.16 14.63
N ALA A 89 -13.15 10.18 15.68
CA ALA A 89 -12.47 11.39 16.14
C ALA A 89 -11.54 11.96 15.07
N LEU A 90 -10.76 11.10 14.38
CA LEU A 90 -9.91 11.51 13.26
C LEU A 90 -10.73 12.10 12.12
N VAL A 91 -11.73 11.36 11.62
CA VAL A 91 -12.55 11.79 10.48
C VAL A 91 -13.31 13.09 10.78
N SER A 92 -13.93 13.20 11.96
CA SER A 92 -14.67 14.41 12.36
C SER A 92 -13.79 15.65 12.49
N ARG A 93 -12.57 15.51 13.01
CA ARG A 93 -11.60 16.62 13.07
C ARG A 93 -11.02 16.99 11.72
N THR A 94 -10.93 16.03 10.80
CA THR A 94 -10.63 16.28 9.39
C THR A 94 -11.86 16.65 8.56
N SER A 95 -13.01 16.95 9.14
CA SER A 95 -14.17 17.45 8.38
C SER A 95 -14.13 18.99 8.21
N ALA A 96 -12.96 19.60 8.41
CA ALA A 96 -12.71 21.02 8.17
C ALA A 96 -12.79 21.33 6.66
N PRO A 97 -13.15 22.58 6.27
CA PRO A 97 -13.32 23.00 4.87
C PRO A 97 -12.09 22.79 3.96
N ASP A 98 -10.93 22.48 4.55
CA ASP A 98 -9.65 22.29 3.85
C ASP A 98 -9.32 20.80 3.58
N VAL A 99 -10.24 19.89 3.89
CA VAL A 99 -10.05 18.46 3.64
C VAL A 99 -10.60 18.08 2.27
N HIS A 100 -9.65 17.76 1.40
CA HIS A 100 -9.90 17.30 0.05
C HIS A 100 -10.39 15.85 0.07
N PHE A 101 -11.71 15.68 0.16
CA PHE A 101 -12.40 14.42 -0.10
C PHE A 101 -12.45 14.16 -1.60
N GLU A 102 -11.34 13.75 -2.18
CA GLU A 102 -11.36 13.23 -3.53
C GLU A 102 -11.55 11.71 -3.44
N PRO A 103 -12.74 11.15 -3.78
CA PRO A 103 -12.80 9.72 -4.07
C PRO A 103 -11.75 9.50 -5.14
N PHE A 104 -10.73 8.68 -4.90
CA PHE A 104 -9.64 8.52 -5.86
C PHE A 104 -10.20 7.82 -7.11
N PRO A 105 -10.61 8.55 -8.16
CA PRO A 105 -11.34 7.94 -9.25
C PRO A 105 -10.29 7.51 -10.26
N GLU A 106 -10.29 6.23 -10.62
CA GLU A 106 -9.54 5.76 -11.79
C GLU A 106 -8.02 5.78 -11.70
N ALA A 107 -7.43 5.48 -10.53
CA ALA A 107 -6.14 4.78 -10.58
C ALA A 107 -6.41 3.33 -11.01
N SER A 108 -6.60 3.09 -12.32
CA SER A 108 -6.50 1.74 -12.86
C SER A 108 -5.02 1.38 -12.86
N VAL A 109 -4.59 0.75 -11.77
CA VAL A 109 -3.30 0.07 -11.75
C VAL A 109 -3.44 -1.12 -12.70
N ILE A 110 -2.73 -1.06 -13.83
CA ILE A 110 -2.49 -2.27 -14.63
C ILE A 110 -1.58 -3.12 -13.75
N ASP A 111 -2.13 -4.19 -13.20
CA ASP A 111 -1.37 -5.08 -12.34
C ASP A 111 -0.27 -5.79 -13.13
N PHE A 112 0.66 -6.41 -12.42
CA PHE A 112 1.71 -7.21 -13.02
C PHE A 112 1.21 -8.61 -13.43
N SER A 113 0.02 -8.69 -14.04
CA SER A 113 -0.56 -9.95 -14.53
C SER A 113 0.20 -10.51 -15.73
N GLU A 114 0.02 -11.81 -15.97
CA GLU A 114 0.57 -12.45 -17.18
C GLU A 114 0.07 -11.79 -18.47
N GLU A 115 -1.17 -11.30 -18.50
CA GLU A 115 -1.72 -10.61 -19.67
C GLU A 115 -1.01 -9.28 -19.93
N ALA A 116 -0.83 -8.47 -18.87
CA ALA A 116 -0.08 -7.22 -18.94
C ALA A 116 1.36 -7.47 -19.42
N LEU A 117 2.05 -8.45 -18.83
CA LEU A 117 3.40 -8.84 -19.25
C LEU A 117 3.47 -9.31 -20.69
N ARG A 118 2.52 -10.13 -21.15
CA ARG A 118 2.46 -10.57 -22.56
C ARG A 118 2.30 -9.39 -23.51
N SER A 119 1.48 -8.39 -23.15
CA SER A 119 1.31 -7.16 -23.94
C SER A 119 2.59 -6.32 -24.02
N MET A 120 3.50 -6.50 -23.06
CA MET A 120 4.80 -5.82 -22.96
C MET A 120 5.99 -6.71 -23.35
N ASN A 121 5.77 -7.79 -24.11
CA ASN A 121 6.80 -8.74 -24.55
C ASN A 121 7.59 -9.41 -23.40
N GLY A 122 6.92 -9.70 -22.28
CA GLY A 122 7.53 -10.35 -21.11
C GLY A 122 8.48 -9.45 -20.32
N ARG A 123 8.30 -8.13 -20.44
CA ARG A 123 9.10 -7.08 -19.81
C ARG A 123 8.19 -6.03 -19.18
N TRP A 124 8.71 -5.22 -18.25
CA TRP A 124 7.99 -4.07 -17.71
C TRP A 124 8.44 -2.73 -18.33
N GLY A 125 9.56 -2.73 -19.05
CA GLY A 125 9.94 -1.64 -19.93
C GLY A 125 11.00 -0.68 -19.40
N GLY A 126 11.21 0.37 -20.19
CA GLY A 126 12.40 1.22 -20.16
C GLY A 126 13.09 1.25 -21.52
N LYS A 127 13.75 2.35 -21.87
CA LYS A 127 14.51 2.47 -23.14
C LYS A 127 15.72 3.36 -22.97
N GLY A 128 16.86 2.90 -23.46
CA GLY A 128 18.12 3.65 -23.44
C GLY A 128 18.61 3.87 -22.01
N ARG A 129 18.34 5.05 -21.45
CA ARG A 129 18.81 5.48 -20.11
C ARG A 129 17.69 5.54 -19.07
N LEU A 130 16.52 4.99 -19.38
CA LEU A 130 15.34 4.99 -18.54
C LEU A 130 14.94 3.55 -18.22
N THR A 131 14.67 3.27 -16.95
CA THR A 131 14.07 2.02 -16.46
C THR A 131 12.98 2.34 -15.45
N LEU A 132 12.10 1.38 -15.18
CA LEU A 132 11.01 1.46 -14.21
C LEU A 132 11.35 0.57 -13.01
N ILE A 133 10.92 0.98 -11.81
CA ILE A 133 11.05 0.23 -10.55
C ILE A 133 9.78 0.39 -9.71
N GLY A 134 9.58 -0.49 -8.72
CA GLY A 134 8.43 -0.43 -7.82
C GLY A 134 7.10 -0.49 -8.57
N ASP A 135 6.08 0.22 -8.08
CA ASP A 135 4.73 0.18 -8.68
C ASP A 135 4.68 0.62 -10.15
N ALA A 136 5.62 1.45 -10.61
CA ALA A 136 5.71 1.82 -12.01
C ALA A 136 6.12 0.65 -12.92
N ALA A 137 6.81 -0.35 -12.37
CA ALA A 137 7.23 -1.56 -13.08
C ALA A 137 6.33 -2.75 -12.81
N HIS A 138 5.90 -2.93 -11.56
CA HIS A 138 5.29 -4.17 -11.10
C HIS A 138 4.31 -3.98 -9.94
N ALA A 139 3.35 -3.08 -10.05
CA ALA A 139 2.38 -2.85 -8.98
C ALA A 139 1.75 -4.16 -8.45
N PHE A 140 1.78 -4.32 -7.12
CA PHE A 140 1.33 -5.51 -6.40
C PHE A 140 -0.06 -5.31 -5.78
N PRO A 141 -0.86 -6.39 -5.63
CA PRO A 141 -1.95 -6.43 -4.68
C PRO A 141 -1.45 -6.15 -3.25
N ALA A 142 -2.23 -5.39 -2.48
CA ALA A 142 -1.91 -5.04 -1.09
C ALA A 142 -2.19 -6.20 -0.13
N ALA A 143 -1.43 -7.30 -0.24
CA ALA A 143 -1.53 -8.48 0.63
C ALA A 143 -0.55 -8.41 1.81
N ASP A 144 0.74 -8.73 1.61
CA ASP A 144 1.73 -8.85 2.69
C ASP A 144 2.84 -7.78 2.62
N GLY A 145 2.55 -6.61 2.04
CA GLY A 145 3.52 -5.51 1.91
C GLY A 145 4.66 -5.77 0.90
N GLN A 146 4.58 -6.88 0.15
CA GLN A 146 5.65 -7.30 -0.74
C GLN A 146 5.91 -6.34 -1.91
N GLY A 147 4.94 -5.52 -2.34
CA GLY A 147 5.20 -4.46 -3.32
C GLY A 147 6.27 -3.48 -2.85
N GLY A 148 6.21 -3.05 -1.58
CA GLY A 148 7.23 -2.22 -0.96
C GLY A 148 8.58 -2.94 -0.86
N SER A 149 8.58 -4.20 -0.38
CA SER A 149 9.79 -5.02 -0.32
C SER A 149 10.47 -5.16 -1.69
N GLN A 150 9.70 -5.39 -2.76
CA GLN A 150 10.24 -5.51 -4.12
C GLN A 150 10.78 -4.18 -4.65
N ALA A 151 10.12 -3.05 -4.36
CA ALA A 151 10.65 -1.73 -4.73
C ALA A 151 12.00 -1.44 -4.05
N PHE A 152 12.20 -1.83 -2.80
CA PHE A 152 13.49 -1.71 -2.13
C PHE A 152 14.56 -2.62 -2.72
N GLU A 153 14.20 -3.87 -3.03
CA GLU A 153 15.12 -4.80 -3.71
C GLU A 153 15.54 -4.28 -5.08
N ASP A 154 14.62 -3.69 -5.86
CA ASP A 154 14.93 -3.07 -7.14
C ASP A 154 15.99 -1.97 -6.99
N ALA A 155 15.81 -1.07 -6.02
CA ALA A 155 16.74 0.02 -5.78
C ALA A 155 18.15 -0.50 -5.46
N ILE A 156 18.24 -1.55 -4.64
CA ILE A 156 19.51 -2.17 -4.26
C ILE A 156 20.17 -2.86 -5.46
N VAL A 157 19.43 -3.67 -6.22
CA VAL A 157 19.98 -4.39 -7.38
C VAL A 157 20.42 -3.41 -8.46
N LEU A 158 19.61 -2.40 -8.76
CA LEU A 158 19.95 -1.35 -9.72
C LEU A 158 21.22 -0.61 -9.28
N THR A 159 21.32 -0.24 -8.00
CA THR A 159 22.52 0.44 -7.46
C THR A 159 23.76 -0.44 -7.62
N ARG A 160 23.70 -1.72 -7.22
CA ARG A 160 24.82 -2.67 -7.35
C ARG A 160 25.27 -2.85 -8.81
N LEU A 161 24.34 -2.85 -9.75
CA LEU A 161 24.67 -2.96 -11.18
C LEU A 161 25.33 -1.68 -11.71
N LEU A 162 24.87 -0.51 -11.28
CA LEU A 162 25.46 0.78 -11.65
C LEU A 162 26.85 1.00 -11.04
N GLU A 163 27.08 0.56 -9.80
CA GLU A 163 28.36 0.71 -9.09
C GLU A 163 29.51 -0.13 -9.67
N GLN A 164 29.20 -1.22 -10.36
CA GLN A 164 30.22 -2.09 -10.98
C GLN A 164 31.03 -1.39 -12.10
N GLY A 165 30.63 -0.17 -12.49
CA GLY A 165 31.31 0.61 -13.52
C GLY A 165 31.14 0.02 -14.93
N PRO A 166 31.57 0.73 -15.98
CA PRO A 166 31.27 0.35 -17.35
C PRO A 166 32.08 -0.89 -17.77
N LYS A 167 31.46 -2.07 -17.69
CA LYS A 167 31.82 -3.25 -18.51
C LYS A 167 31.11 -3.23 -19.87
N THR A 168 30.06 -2.43 -20.01
CA THR A 168 29.14 -2.36 -21.15
C THR A 168 28.42 -1.00 -21.19
N THR A 169 27.50 -0.81 -22.14
CA THR A 169 26.66 0.38 -22.25
C THR A 169 25.54 0.39 -21.20
N ILE A 170 25.08 1.58 -20.81
CA ILE A 170 24.05 1.75 -19.76
C ILE A 170 22.72 1.05 -20.09
N ASP A 171 22.32 1.02 -21.36
CA ASP A 171 21.13 0.32 -21.83
C ASP A 171 21.18 -1.17 -21.54
N LYS A 172 22.37 -1.78 -21.69
CA LYS A 172 22.58 -3.20 -21.36
C LYS A 172 22.56 -3.45 -19.86
N VAL A 173 23.05 -2.51 -19.05
CA VAL A 173 22.98 -2.60 -17.57
C VAL A 173 21.51 -2.54 -17.10
N LEU A 174 20.70 -1.67 -17.70
CA LEU A 174 19.27 -1.56 -17.36
C LEU A 174 18.48 -2.77 -17.86
N GLU A 175 18.86 -3.36 -18.99
CA GLU A 175 18.31 -4.64 -19.46
C GLU A 175 18.67 -5.80 -18.52
N GLU A 176 19.93 -5.88 -18.06
CA GLU A 176 20.36 -6.87 -17.07
C GLU A 176 19.59 -6.72 -15.75
N PHE A 177 19.39 -5.48 -15.29
CA PHE A 177 18.56 -5.18 -14.13
C PHE A 177 17.15 -5.77 -14.28
N GLU A 178 16.44 -5.41 -15.35
CA GLU A 178 15.06 -5.88 -15.59
C GLU A 178 14.98 -7.42 -15.65
N VAL A 179 15.88 -8.05 -16.42
CA VAL A 179 15.91 -9.51 -16.56
C VAL A 179 16.19 -10.19 -15.22
N SER A 180 17.12 -9.66 -14.42
CA SER A 180 17.48 -10.24 -13.12
C SER A 180 16.33 -10.23 -12.11
N ARG A 181 15.41 -9.26 -12.24
CA ARG A 181 14.30 -9.07 -11.31
C ARG A 181 13.03 -9.80 -11.76
N MET A 182 12.86 -10.02 -13.06
CA MET A 182 11.64 -10.55 -13.67
C MET A 182 11.14 -11.85 -13.02
N GLU A 183 12.02 -12.85 -12.84
CA GLU A 183 11.65 -14.14 -12.24
C GLU A 183 11.13 -13.96 -10.81
N ARG A 184 11.88 -13.20 -9.99
CA ARG A 184 11.57 -13.01 -8.58
C ARG A 184 10.27 -12.24 -8.39
N VAL A 185 10.13 -11.12 -9.09
CA VAL A 185 8.94 -10.27 -9.01
C VAL A 185 7.71 -11.03 -9.49
N THR A 186 7.79 -11.73 -10.63
CA THR A 186 6.67 -12.52 -11.16
C THR A 186 6.20 -13.59 -10.18
N LYS A 187 7.15 -14.32 -9.57
CA LYS A 187 6.83 -15.41 -8.63
C LYS A 187 6.18 -14.89 -7.35
N ILE A 188 6.69 -13.79 -6.79
CA ILE A 188 6.09 -13.17 -5.59
C ILE A 188 4.74 -12.55 -5.96
N HIS A 189 4.60 -11.92 -7.13
CA HIS A 189 3.35 -11.30 -7.57
C HIS A 189 2.22 -12.32 -7.67
N ALA A 190 2.46 -13.47 -8.33
CA ALA A 190 1.49 -14.55 -8.42
C ALA A 190 1.02 -15.05 -7.03
N ASP A 191 1.93 -15.20 -6.07
CA ASP A 191 1.59 -15.55 -4.70
C ASP A 191 0.72 -14.46 -4.02
N GLN A 192 1.12 -13.19 -4.15
CA GLN A 192 0.41 -12.07 -3.53
C GLN A 192 -1.00 -11.88 -4.11
N THR A 193 -1.18 -12.10 -5.41
CA THR A 193 -2.51 -12.13 -6.05
C THR A 193 -3.39 -13.22 -5.46
N GLN A 194 -2.86 -14.43 -5.31
CA GLN A 194 -3.61 -15.55 -4.72
C GLN A 194 -3.97 -15.28 -3.25
N ARG A 195 -3.08 -14.65 -2.49
CA ARG A 195 -3.29 -14.28 -1.10
C ARG A 195 -4.33 -13.19 -0.94
N PHE A 196 -4.25 -12.13 -1.75
CA PHE A 196 -5.25 -11.08 -1.76
C PHE A 196 -6.65 -11.65 -2.04
N ALA A 197 -6.75 -12.54 -3.04
CA ALA A 197 -8.00 -13.24 -3.35
C ALA A 197 -8.51 -14.14 -2.21
N ASN A 198 -7.62 -14.70 -1.39
CA ASN A 198 -7.99 -15.55 -0.26
C ASN A 198 -8.25 -14.79 1.04
N ALA A 199 -7.67 -13.59 1.20
CA ALA A 199 -7.87 -12.73 2.36
C ALA A 199 -9.34 -12.31 2.49
N SER A 200 -9.99 -11.96 1.38
CA SER A 200 -11.44 -11.70 1.32
C SER A 200 -12.32 -12.88 1.75
N LYS A 201 -11.76 -14.10 1.79
CA LYS A 201 -12.43 -15.35 2.19
C LYS A 201 -12.02 -15.83 3.59
N GLY A 202 -11.25 -15.03 4.33
CA GLY A 202 -10.72 -15.39 5.65
C GLY A 202 -9.72 -16.55 5.62
N LYS A 203 -9.11 -16.85 4.47
CA LYS A 203 -8.18 -17.98 4.29
C LYS A 203 -6.76 -17.47 4.12
N MET A 204 -6.01 -17.34 5.22
CA MET A 204 -4.59 -17.03 5.13
C MET A 204 -3.78 -18.33 5.22
N VAL A 205 -3.18 -18.75 4.10
CA VAL A 205 -2.35 -19.95 4.04
C VAL A 205 -0.90 -19.54 4.30
N PRO A 206 -0.19 -20.15 5.28
CA PRO A 206 1.23 -19.89 5.48
C PRO A 206 2.05 -20.25 4.25
N TRP A 207 3.14 -19.53 4.00
CA TRP A 207 4.08 -19.94 2.95
C TRP A 207 4.73 -21.29 3.28
N PRO A 208 4.97 -22.13 2.27
CA PRO A 208 5.92 -23.24 2.38
C PRO A 208 7.28 -22.73 2.89
N GLN A 209 7.95 -23.51 3.74
CA GLN A 209 9.18 -23.09 4.42
C GLN A 209 10.31 -22.72 3.45
N ASP A 210 10.43 -23.44 2.35
CA ASP A 210 11.37 -23.18 1.27
C ASP A 210 11.07 -21.87 0.55
N PHE A 211 9.79 -21.60 0.25
CA PHE A 211 9.38 -20.33 -0.35
C PHE A 211 9.63 -19.16 0.60
N MET A 212 9.25 -19.30 1.87
CA MET A 212 9.49 -18.30 2.91
C MET A 212 11.00 -17.99 3.03
N SER A 213 11.83 -19.03 3.12
CA SER A 213 13.29 -18.88 3.16
C SER A 213 13.84 -18.17 1.94
N TRP A 214 13.34 -18.50 0.74
CA TRP A 214 13.73 -17.84 -0.50
C TRP A 214 13.28 -16.36 -0.57
N VAL A 215 12.10 -16.01 -0.05
CA VAL A 215 11.65 -14.63 0.05
C VAL A 215 12.57 -13.85 1.00
N PHE A 216 12.80 -14.35 2.22
CA PHE A 216 13.61 -13.65 3.22
C PHE A 216 15.11 -13.57 2.89
N LYS A 217 15.63 -14.51 2.08
CA LYS A 217 17.00 -14.43 1.58
C LYS A 217 17.27 -13.17 0.76
N GLY A 218 16.24 -12.63 0.10
CA GLY A 218 16.38 -11.42 -0.72
C GLY A 218 17.28 -11.60 -1.96
N VAL A 219 17.89 -10.49 -2.38
CA VAL A 219 18.77 -10.34 -3.55
C VAL A 219 20.17 -9.85 -3.21
#